data_AF-A0A0Q6X9L9-F1
#
_entry.id   AF-A0A0Q6X9L9-F1
#
_cell.length_a   1.000
_cell.length_b   1.000
_cell.length_c   1.000
_cell.angle_alpha   90.00
_cell.angle_beta   90.00
_cell.angle_gamma   90.00
#
_symmetry.space_group_name_H-M   'P 1'
#
loop_
_entity.id
_entity.type
_entity.pdbx_description
1 polymer ?
#
loop_
_entity_poly.entity_id
_entity_poly.type
_entity_poly.pdbx_seq_one_letter_code
_entity_poly.pdbx_strand_id
1 'polypeptide(L)'
;MGDDANPCSRTAPCKTFAGAISKTAINGEINCIDAGGFGAVTITKSIIIDCKGVLAGVLNAGTNGITINAGVGQVTLRNISIDGAGTGFAGIRVLAAASVQIDQVVIRGQTGNGIDVVSSAATNVTVTNSLIRENVQHGIWAAPTSGASARVAVFNSTLAANGLTGLRLNDNCSASVSDSLLTGNGSSGAAASSTGAASTIMLDRVVSSGNRDGGVLAKGSGAIVWLANTLLSSNAYGFFPPAGGGTYVSFGNNRVIGNTISDGVPTQVVSQL
;
A
#
# COMPACT_ATOMS: atom_id res chain seq x y z
N MET A 1 -30.71 -5.17 4.51
CA MET A 1 -31.03 -3.75 4.21
C MET A 1 -30.92 -2.97 5.52
N GLY A 2 -30.08 -1.94 5.58
CA GLY A 2 -29.93 -1.07 6.76
C GLY A 2 -30.47 0.34 6.50
N ASP A 3 -30.54 1.15 7.55
CA ASP A 3 -30.90 2.57 7.50
C ASP A 3 -29.91 3.36 8.38
N ASP A 4 -29.34 4.44 7.87
CA ASP A 4 -28.39 5.28 8.61
C ASP A 4 -29.07 6.14 9.69
N ALA A 5 -30.40 6.19 9.75
CA ALA A 5 -31.15 6.70 10.89
C ALA A 5 -31.15 5.73 12.09
N ASN A 6 -30.91 4.43 11.87
CA ASN A 6 -30.93 3.42 12.93
C ASN A 6 -29.79 3.60 13.93
N PRO A 7 -29.92 3.09 15.17
CA PRO A 7 -28.84 3.14 16.17
C PRO A 7 -27.60 2.27 15.85
N CYS A 8 -27.55 1.62 14.68
CA CYS A 8 -26.51 0.67 14.28
C CYS A 8 -26.41 -0.56 15.21
N SER A 9 -27.55 -1.00 15.76
CA SER A 9 -27.63 -2.23 16.56
C SER A 9 -27.82 -3.45 15.66
N ARG A 10 -27.72 -4.66 16.23
CA ARG A 10 -27.95 -5.91 15.47
C ARG A 10 -29.35 -6.00 14.86
N THR A 11 -30.37 -5.48 15.53
CA THR A 11 -31.77 -5.51 15.07
C THR A 11 -32.17 -4.28 14.27
N ALA A 12 -31.36 -3.22 14.31
CA ALA A 12 -31.52 -2.00 13.53
C ALA A 12 -30.14 -1.55 13.02
N PRO A 13 -29.61 -2.23 11.98
CA PRO A 13 -28.27 -1.96 11.47
C PRO A 13 -28.24 -0.68 10.63
N CYS A 14 -27.08 -0.05 10.60
CA CYS A 14 -26.79 1.07 9.70
C CYS A 14 -26.54 0.58 8.28
N LYS A 15 -26.82 1.43 7.29
CA LYS A 15 -26.70 1.10 5.88
C LYS A 15 -25.28 1.27 5.38
N THR A 16 -24.59 2.31 5.82
CA THR A 16 -23.28 2.73 5.31
C THR A 16 -22.23 2.80 6.40
N PHE A 17 -20.95 2.81 6.00
CA PHE A 17 -19.85 3.10 6.91
C PHE A 17 -19.94 4.52 7.49
N ALA A 18 -20.41 5.49 6.70
CA ALA A 18 -20.63 6.87 7.15
C ALA A 18 -21.73 6.95 8.23
N GLY A 19 -22.83 6.20 8.07
CA GLY A 19 -23.87 6.10 9.07
C GLY A 19 -23.38 5.42 10.36
N ALA A 20 -22.61 4.35 10.22
CA ALA A 20 -22.04 3.62 11.35
C ALA A 20 -21.01 4.44 12.15
N ILE A 21 -20.05 5.06 11.48
CA ILE A 21 -18.97 5.82 12.15
C ILE A 21 -19.49 7.02 12.94
N SER A 22 -20.63 7.59 12.54
CA SER A 22 -21.26 8.69 13.29
C SER A 22 -21.76 8.26 14.68
N LYS A 23 -22.07 6.96 14.86
CA LYS A 23 -22.60 6.39 16.11
C LYS A 23 -21.58 5.55 16.88
N THR A 24 -20.50 5.14 16.23
CA THR A 24 -19.40 4.42 16.90
C THR A 24 -18.54 5.39 17.70
N ALA A 25 -18.31 5.07 18.98
CA ALA A 25 -17.40 5.82 19.85
C ALA A 25 -15.95 5.74 19.36
N ILE A 26 -15.09 6.64 19.86
CA ILE A 26 -13.64 6.56 19.64
C ILE A 26 -13.13 5.23 20.20
N ASN A 27 -12.21 4.59 19.49
CA ASN A 27 -11.69 3.23 19.76
C ASN A 27 -12.76 2.13 19.66
N GLY A 28 -13.95 2.43 19.13
CA GLY A 28 -14.98 1.44 18.87
C GLY A 28 -14.75 0.65 17.59
N GLU A 29 -15.70 -0.22 17.28
CA GLU A 29 -15.64 -1.14 16.16
C GLU A 29 -16.95 -1.11 15.36
N ILE A 30 -16.83 -1.18 14.04
CA ILE A 30 -17.92 -1.36 13.09
C ILE A 30 -17.81 -2.77 12.52
N ASN A 31 -18.86 -3.57 12.72
CA ASN A 31 -18.98 -4.92 12.19
C ASN A 31 -20.00 -4.98 11.05
N CYS A 32 -19.63 -5.66 9.97
CA CYS A 32 -20.50 -5.86 8.81
C CYS A 32 -21.28 -7.16 8.99
N ILE A 33 -22.62 -7.10 8.96
CA ILE A 33 -23.49 -8.25 9.23
C ILE A 33 -24.17 -8.81 7.98
N ASP A 34 -24.27 -8.01 6.93
CA ASP A 34 -24.83 -8.38 5.62
C ASP A 34 -23.77 -8.15 4.54
N ALA A 35 -23.84 -8.89 3.43
CA ALA A 35 -23.05 -8.55 2.25
C ALA A 35 -23.61 -7.27 1.58
N GLY A 36 -22.74 -6.39 1.10
CA GLY A 36 -23.20 -5.16 0.45
C GLY A 36 -22.13 -4.12 0.18
N GLY A 37 -22.53 -3.06 -0.53
CA GLY A 37 -21.73 -1.86 -0.71
C GLY A 37 -22.03 -0.83 0.38
N PHE A 38 -21.04 -0.52 1.21
CA PHE A 38 -21.18 0.35 2.38
C PHE A 38 -20.78 1.80 2.14
N GLY A 39 -20.38 2.13 0.91
CA GLY A 39 -20.03 3.48 0.47
C GLY A 39 -18.66 3.95 0.96
N ALA A 40 -18.18 5.03 0.32
CA ALA A 40 -16.95 5.70 0.74
C ALA A 40 -17.10 6.35 2.13
N VAL A 41 -16.00 6.44 2.89
CA VAL A 41 -16.04 6.98 4.26
C VAL A 41 -14.79 7.78 4.60
N THR A 42 -14.96 8.82 5.42
CA THR A 42 -13.85 9.54 6.06
C THR A 42 -13.77 9.15 7.53
N ILE A 43 -12.61 8.65 7.95
CA ILE A 43 -12.31 8.22 9.32
C ILE A 43 -11.55 9.32 10.03
N THR A 44 -12.16 9.91 11.05
CA THR A 44 -11.61 11.06 11.82
C THR A 44 -11.24 10.71 13.26
N LYS A 45 -11.30 9.43 13.62
CA LYS A 45 -11.03 8.94 14.97
C LYS A 45 -10.44 7.53 14.91
N SER A 46 -9.81 7.10 16.00
CA SER A 46 -9.40 5.71 16.16
C SER A 46 -10.61 4.80 16.06
N ILE A 47 -10.56 3.80 15.18
CA ILE A 47 -11.68 2.89 14.92
C ILE A 47 -11.21 1.61 14.23
N ILE A 48 -11.97 0.55 14.42
CA ILE A 48 -11.85 -0.69 13.65
C ILE A 48 -13.07 -0.82 12.72
N ILE A 49 -12.83 -1.13 11.45
CA ILE A 49 -13.87 -1.60 10.53
C ILE A 49 -13.49 -3.03 10.14
N ASP A 50 -14.28 -4.00 10.59
CA ASP A 50 -14.08 -5.42 10.29
C ASP A 50 -15.35 -5.99 9.66
N CYS A 51 -15.21 -6.48 8.43
CA CYS A 51 -16.30 -7.12 7.71
C CYS A 51 -16.13 -8.64 7.57
N LYS A 52 -15.39 -9.27 8.49
CA LYS A 52 -15.18 -10.72 8.47
C LYS A 52 -16.51 -11.47 8.36
N GLY A 53 -16.54 -12.45 7.46
CA GLY A 53 -17.68 -13.35 7.27
C GLY A 53 -18.72 -12.87 6.26
N VAL A 54 -18.61 -11.64 5.75
CA VAL A 54 -19.48 -11.12 4.69
C VAL A 54 -18.66 -10.48 3.56
N LEU A 55 -19.23 -10.45 2.36
CA LEU A 55 -18.64 -9.69 1.25
C LEU A 55 -19.00 -8.21 1.41
N ALA A 56 -18.06 -7.43 1.92
CA ALA A 56 -18.21 -5.99 2.08
C ALA A 56 -17.45 -5.21 1.02
N GLY A 57 -18.15 -4.30 0.37
CA GLY A 57 -17.64 -3.48 -0.73
C GLY A 57 -17.64 -2.00 -0.40
N VAL A 58 -16.64 -1.29 -0.92
CA VAL A 58 -16.64 0.16 -1.12
C VAL A 58 -16.54 0.41 -2.61
N LEU A 59 -17.63 0.87 -3.23
CA LEU A 59 -17.61 1.37 -4.60
C LEU A 59 -17.34 2.87 -4.57
N ASN A 60 -16.21 3.32 -5.11
CA ASN A 60 -15.74 4.70 -4.97
C ASN A 60 -15.57 5.45 -6.30
N ALA A 61 -16.59 5.42 -7.16
CA ALA A 61 -16.57 6.16 -8.44
C ALA A 61 -16.44 7.68 -8.22
N GLY A 62 -15.45 8.30 -8.88
CA GLY A 62 -15.21 9.74 -8.83
C GLY A 62 -14.76 10.31 -7.47
N THR A 63 -14.35 9.47 -6.52
CA THR A 63 -13.92 9.89 -5.17
C THR A 63 -12.84 8.94 -4.61
N ASN A 64 -12.28 9.27 -3.44
CA ASN A 64 -11.49 8.33 -2.65
C ASN A 64 -12.41 7.31 -1.95
N GLY A 65 -11.98 6.05 -1.84
CA GLY A 65 -12.75 5.01 -1.13
C GLY A 65 -12.79 5.24 0.37
N ILE A 66 -11.65 5.15 1.05
CA ILE A 66 -11.53 5.41 2.48
C ILE A 66 -10.50 6.49 2.72
N THR A 67 -10.92 7.63 3.26
CA THR A 67 -10.01 8.71 3.66
C THR A 67 -9.75 8.62 5.17
N ILE A 68 -8.49 8.61 5.59
CA ILE A 68 -8.09 8.53 7.00
C ILE A 68 -7.46 9.85 7.43
N ASN A 69 -8.12 10.54 8.34
CA ASN A 69 -7.69 11.82 8.92
C ASN A 69 -7.96 11.81 10.45
N ALA A 70 -7.41 10.82 11.15
CA ALA A 70 -7.64 10.54 12.56
C ALA A 70 -6.63 11.22 13.49
N GLY A 71 -5.81 12.16 12.99
CA GLY A 71 -4.76 12.81 13.78
C GLY A 71 -3.71 11.80 14.27
N VAL A 72 -3.59 11.64 15.59
CA VAL A 72 -2.74 10.62 16.23
C VAL A 72 -3.48 9.29 16.48
N GLY A 73 -4.66 9.12 15.89
CA GLY A 73 -5.48 7.93 16.06
C GLY A 73 -4.91 6.69 15.37
N GLN A 74 -5.50 5.54 15.71
CA GLN A 74 -5.15 4.23 15.17
C GLN A 74 -6.35 3.66 14.43
N VAL A 75 -6.15 3.29 13.16
CA VAL A 75 -7.23 2.79 12.30
C VAL A 75 -6.92 1.37 11.85
N THR A 76 -7.91 0.49 11.93
CA THR A 76 -7.81 -0.88 11.41
C THR A 76 -8.93 -1.14 10.40
N LEU A 77 -8.57 -1.61 9.22
CA LEU A 77 -9.48 -1.95 8.12
C LEU A 77 -9.28 -3.41 7.75
N ARG A 78 -10.35 -4.21 7.80
CA ARG A 78 -10.24 -5.66 7.57
C ARG A 78 -11.39 -6.25 6.77
N ASN A 79 -11.05 -7.17 5.88
CA ASN A 79 -12.03 -7.95 5.11
C ASN A 79 -12.92 -7.07 4.21
N ILE A 80 -12.35 -6.02 3.61
CA ILE A 80 -13.06 -5.05 2.76
C ILE A 80 -12.54 -5.16 1.32
N SER A 81 -13.45 -5.15 0.35
CA SER A 81 -13.13 -4.95 -1.06
C SER A 81 -13.40 -3.50 -1.45
N ILE A 82 -12.43 -2.83 -2.08
CA ILE A 82 -12.51 -1.44 -2.51
C ILE A 82 -12.34 -1.40 -4.04
N ASP A 83 -13.34 -0.86 -4.74
CA ASP A 83 -13.41 -0.84 -6.20
C ASP A 83 -13.69 0.57 -6.70
N GLY A 84 -12.74 1.11 -7.46
CA GLY A 84 -12.84 2.44 -8.05
C GLY A 84 -13.67 2.50 -9.33
N ALA A 85 -14.12 1.36 -9.86
CA ALA A 85 -14.88 1.27 -11.12
C ALA A 85 -14.24 2.04 -12.29
N GLY A 86 -12.91 2.13 -12.32
CA GLY A 86 -12.14 2.84 -13.34
C GLY A 86 -12.21 4.37 -13.28
N THR A 87 -12.83 4.95 -12.24
CA THR A 87 -12.99 6.41 -12.06
C THR A 87 -12.66 6.90 -10.65
N GLY A 88 -12.49 5.99 -9.68
CA GLY A 88 -12.12 6.34 -8.31
C GLY A 88 -10.72 6.92 -8.24
N PHE A 89 -10.47 7.78 -7.26
CA PHE A 89 -9.17 8.42 -7.09
C PHE A 89 -8.18 7.46 -6.41
N ALA A 90 -8.11 7.47 -5.07
CA ALA A 90 -7.38 6.46 -4.31
C ALA A 90 -8.33 5.49 -3.60
N GLY A 91 -7.93 4.23 -3.48
CA GLY A 91 -8.70 3.25 -2.71
C GLY A 91 -8.69 3.58 -1.22
N ILE A 92 -7.50 3.77 -0.66
CA ILE A 92 -7.29 4.28 0.71
C ILE A 92 -6.37 5.49 0.63
N ARG A 93 -6.76 6.60 1.27
CA ARG A 93 -5.97 7.84 1.35
C ARG A 93 -5.71 8.23 2.80
N VAL A 94 -4.45 8.15 3.23
CA VAL A 94 -3.99 8.50 4.58
C VAL A 94 -3.47 9.93 4.61
N LEU A 95 -4.21 10.80 5.29
CA LEU A 95 -3.88 12.22 5.53
C LEU A 95 -3.30 12.45 6.93
N ALA A 96 -3.78 11.70 7.94
CA ALA A 96 -3.24 11.70 9.29
C ALA A 96 -3.70 10.45 10.07
N ALA A 97 -2.75 9.72 10.65
CA ALA A 97 -2.96 8.67 11.66
C ALA A 97 -1.59 8.34 12.28
N ALA A 98 -1.55 7.96 13.56
CA ALA A 98 -0.33 7.40 14.14
C ALA A 98 -0.04 6.01 13.53
N SER A 99 -1.08 5.22 13.31
CA SER A 99 -0.99 3.90 12.66
C SER A 99 -2.24 3.56 11.85
N VAL A 100 -2.04 2.84 10.74
CA VAL A 100 -3.10 2.24 9.92
C VAL A 100 -2.76 0.78 9.68
N GLN A 101 -3.66 -0.12 10.06
CA GLN A 101 -3.58 -1.56 9.82
C GLN A 101 -4.57 -1.93 8.71
N ILE A 102 -4.09 -2.58 7.66
CA ILE A 102 -4.87 -3.01 6.49
C ILE A 102 -4.66 -4.51 6.34
N ASP A 103 -5.68 -5.30 6.68
CA ASP A 103 -5.57 -6.77 6.73
C ASP A 103 -6.67 -7.43 5.89
N GLN A 104 -6.31 -8.34 4.98
CA GLN A 104 -7.28 -9.04 4.12
C GLN A 104 -8.15 -8.06 3.33
N VAL A 105 -7.54 -7.02 2.77
CA VAL A 105 -8.22 -6.01 1.95
C VAL A 105 -7.86 -6.23 0.48
N VAL A 106 -8.86 -6.02 -0.39
CA VAL A 106 -8.66 -6.02 -1.85
C VAL A 106 -8.90 -4.60 -2.36
N ILE A 107 -7.96 -4.03 -3.11
CA ILE A 107 -8.10 -2.70 -3.72
C ILE A 107 -7.86 -2.80 -5.22
N ARG A 108 -8.80 -2.29 -6.02
CA ARG A 108 -8.66 -2.27 -7.48
C ARG A 108 -9.38 -1.13 -8.18
N GLY A 109 -9.07 -0.96 -9.46
CA GLY A 109 -9.83 -0.13 -10.40
C GLY A 109 -9.75 1.36 -10.10
N GLN A 110 -8.69 1.81 -9.43
CA GLN A 110 -8.45 3.23 -9.14
C GLN A 110 -7.76 3.92 -10.32
N THR A 111 -8.11 5.17 -10.59
CA THR A 111 -7.40 6.06 -11.53
C THR A 111 -6.14 6.67 -10.93
N GLY A 112 -6.08 6.77 -9.60
CA GLY A 112 -4.88 7.07 -8.84
C GLY A 112 -4.21 5.80 -8.33
N ASN A 113 -3.73 5.84 -7.09
CA ASN A 113 -3.05 4.73 -6.44
C ASN A 113 -4.03 3.84 -5.68
N GLY A 114 -3.65 2.59 -5.42
CA GLY A 114 -4.41 1.73 -4.51
C GLY A 114 -4.43 2.32 -3.09
N ILE A 115 -3.25 2.61 -2.55
CA ILE A 115 -3.05 3.27 -1.25
C ILE A 115 -2.17 4.51 -1.42
N ASP A 116 -2.71 5.66 -1.02
CA ASP A 116 -2.04 6.95 -0.91
C ASP A 116 -1.64 7.22 0.54
N VAL A 117 -0.35 7.34 0.83
CA VAL A 117 0.17 7.80 2.12
C VAL A 117 0.77 9.19 1.95
N VAL A 118 -0.07 10.21 2.15
CA VAL A 118 0.23 11.63 1.95
C VAL A 118 0.06 12.42 3.25
N SER A 119 0.52 11.82 4.35
CA SER A 119 0.34 12.34 5.70
C SER A 119 1.19 13.59 5.94
N SER A 120 0.64 14.56 6.68
CA SER A 120 1.39 15.74 7.15
C SER A 120 2.04 15.54 8.52
N ALA A 121 1.87 14.36 9.12
CA ALA A 121 2.51 13.92 10.36
C ALA A 121 3.13 12.52 10.19
N ALA A 122 4.03 12.15 11.10
CA ALA A 122 4.65 10.82 11.09
C ALA A 122 3.58 9.72 11.16
N THR A 123 3.63 8.75 10.25
CA THR A 123 2.63 7.68 10.16
C THR A 123 3.24 6.31 9.88
N ASN A 124 2.62 5.27 10.41
CA ASN A 124 2.96 3.89 10.11
C ASN A 124 1.77 3.21 9.42
N VAL A 125 2.00 2.60 8.26
CA VAL A 125 0.99 1.87 7.51
C VAL A 125 1.46 0.43 7.34
N THR A 126 0.64 -0.52 7.80
CA THR A 126 0.93 -1.95 7.68
C THR A 126 -0.15 -2.59 6.80
N VAL A 127 0.30 -3.34 5.80
CA VAL A 127 -0.54 -4.05 4.83
C VAL A 127 -0.23 -5.54 4.94
N THR A 128 -1.22 -6.33 5.34
CA THR A 128 -1.10 -7.79 5.52
C THR A 128 -2.15 -8.52 4.72
N ASN A 129 -1.80 -9.68 4.17
CA ASN A 129 -2.76 -10.61 3.54
C ASN A 129 -3.63 -9.95 2.46
N SER A 130 -3.13 -8.93 1.78
CA SER A 130 -3.93 -8.02 0.95
C SER A 130 -3.55 -8.10 -0.52
N LEU A 131 -4.48 -7.72 -1.40
CA LEU A 131 -4.29 -7.68 -2.84
C LEU A 131 -4.59 -6.28 -3.36
N ILE A 132 -3.57 -5.62 -3.89
CA ILE A 132 -3.68 -4.27 -4.43
C ILE A 132 -3.29 -4.31 -5.90
N ARG A 133 -4.28 -4.21 -6.78
CA ARG A 133 -4.10 -4.50 -8.20
C ARG A 133 -4.90 -3.62 -9.14
N GLU A 134 -4.51 -3.59 -10.41
CA GLU A 134 -5.31 -2.98 -11.49
C GLU A 134 -5.64 -1.50 -11.21
N ASN A 135 -4.72 -0.78 -10.56
CA ASN A 135 -4.80 0.66 -10.36
C ASN A 135 -3.96 1.34 -11.42
N VAL A 136 -4.44 2.47 -11.97
CA VAL A 136 -3.77 3.17 -13.08
C VAL A 136 -2.40 3.70 -12.69
N GLN A 137 -2.19 4.08 -11.43
CA GLN A 137 -0.88 4.52 -10.92
C GLN A 137 -0.19 3.41 -10.11
N HIS A 138 0.22 3.69 -8.88
CA HIS A 138 0.94 2.76 -8.02
C HIS A 138 0.01 1.85 -7.24
N GLY A 139 0.51 0.69 -6.82
CA GLY A 139 -0.20 -0.11 -5.82
C GLY A 139 -0.23 0.64 -4.49
N ILE A 140 0.95 0.95 -3.95
CA ILE A 140 1.14 1.77 -2.76
C ILE A 140 2.08 2.92 -3.09
N TRP A 141 1.66 4.14 -2.80
CA TRP A 141 2.48 5.34 -2.92
C TRP A 141 2.61 6.05 -1.58
N ALA A 142 3.85 6.18 -1.08
CA ALA A 142 4.15 6.97 0.10
C ALA A 142 4.95 8.23 -0.28
N ALA A 143 4.34 9.37 -0.01
CA ALA A 143 4.90 10.70 -0.22
C ALA A 143 4.34 11.66 0.84
N PRO A 144 4.79 11.52 2.11
CA PRO A 144 4.38 12.40 3.18
C PRO A 144 4.73 13.86 2.84
N THR A 145 3.93 14.78 3.35
CA THR A 145 4.07 16.22 3.09
C THR A 145 4.62 16.94 4.32
N SER A 146 5.00 18.21 4.18
CA SER A 146 5.41 19.05 5.32
C SER A 146 6.62 18.50 6.11
N GLY A 147 7.51 17.77 5.44
CA GLY A 147 8.69 17.15 6.07
C GLY A 147 8.36 15.96 6.99
N ALA A 148 7.12 15.49 7.02
CA ALA A 148 6.73 14.30 7.76
C ALA A 148 7.38 13.03 7.19
N SER A 149 7.32 11.94 7.96
CA SER A 149 7.83 10.64 7.56
C SER A 149 6.72 9.60 7.46
N ALA A 150 6.91 8.61 6.60
CA ALA A 150 6.00 7.48 6.47
C ALA A 150 6.78 6.16 6.52
N ARG A 151 6.32 5.23 7.35
CA ARG A 151 6.82 3.86 7.38
C ARG A 151 5.76 2.92 6.82
N VAL A 152 6.13 2.10 5.84
CA VAL A 152 5.23 1.14 5.21
C VAL A 152 5.73 -0.28 5.44
N ALA A 153 4.92 -1.13 6.05
CA ALA A 153 5.20 -2.57 6.15
C ALA A 153 4.24 -3.33 5.23
N VAL A 154 4.75 -4.21 4.39
CA VAL A 154 3.95 -5.07 3.52
C VAL A 154 4.34 -6.52 3.78
N PHE A 155 3.37 -7.35 4.15
CA PHE A 155 3.61 -8.75 4.47
C PHE A 155 2.54 -9.65 3.88
N ASN A 156 2.95 -10.81 3.34
CA ASN A 156 2.04 -11.81 2.75
C ASN A 156 1.01 -11.19 1.79
N SER A 157 1.45 -10.24 0.97
CA SER A 157 0.55 -9.43 0.14
C SER A 157 1.01 -9.41 -1.31
N THR A 158 0.09 -9.06 -2.21
CA THR A 158 0.35 -8.99 -3.64
C THR A 158 0.06 -7.58 -4.17
N LEU A 159 1.07 -6.94 -4.76
CA LEU A 159 0.95 -5.68 -5.50
C LEU A 159 1.11 -5.98 -6.99
N ALA A 160 0.00 -6.07 -7.72
CA ALA A 160 0.00 -6.66 -9.05
C ALA A 160 -0.69 -5.81 -10.13
N ALA A 161 -0.17 -5.80 -11.35
CA ALA A 161 -0.83 -5.18 -12.50
C ALA A 161 -1.25 -3.70 -12.27
N ASN A 162 -0.49 -2.96 -11.47
CA ASN A 162 -0.67 -1.51 -11.33
C ASN A 162 0.05 -0.81 -12.48
N GLY A 163 -0.49 0.28 -13.01
CA GLY A 163 0.03 0.94 -14.20
C GLY A 163 1.40 1.61 -14.04
N LEU A 164 1.84 1.85 -12.80
CA LEU A 164 3.18 2.32 -12.46
C LEU A 164 3.90 1.31 -11.56
N THR A 165 4.50 1.74 -10.45
CA THR A 165 5.26 0.87 -9.52
C THR A 165 4.33 0.12 -8.56
N GLY A 166 4.64 -1.12 -8.19
CA GLY A 166 3.93 -1.83 -7.12
C GLY A 166 3.99 -1.07 -5.79
N LEU A 167 5.20 -0.87 -5.25
CA LEU A 167 5.47 -0.04 -4.08
C LEU A 167 6.39 1.13 -4.44
N ARG A 168 5.90 2.37 -4.29
CA ARG A 168 6.67 3.60 -4.53
C ARG A 168 6.86 4.39 -3.25
N LEU A 169 8.10 4.64 -2.86
CA LEU A 169 8.47 5.58 -1.81
C LEU A 169 9.12 6.83 -2.39
N ASN A 170 8.72 7.99 -1.89
CA ASN A 170 9.42 9.26 -2.09
C ASN A 170 10.21 9.63 -0.82
N ASP A 171 10.65 10.89 -0.73
CA ASP A 171 11.46 11.43 0.36
C ASP A 171 10.91 11.09 1.76
N ASN A 172 11.82 10.86 2.71
CA ASN A 172 11.55 10.63 4.13
C ASN A 172 10.64 9.43 4.42
N CYS A 173 10.73 8.40 3.58
CA CYS A 173 9.98 7.16 3.73
C CYS A 173 10.88 5.97 3.99
N SER A 174 10.38 4.98 4.73
CA SER A 174 11.00 3.66 4.79
C SER A 174 9.98 2.56 4.59
N ALA A 175 10.38 1.43 4.01
CA ALA A 175 9.52 0.26 3.94
C ALA A 175 10.25 -1.05 4.20
N SER A 176 9.50 -2.01 4.75
CA SER A 176 9.87 -3.43 4.82
C SER A 176 8.81 -4.24 4.08
N VAL A 177 9.24 -5.01 3.09
CA VAL A 177 8.38 -5.93 2.34
C VAL A 177 8.89 -7.33 2.56
N SER A 178 8.03 -8.23 3.03
CA SER A 178 8.39 -9.63 3.16
C SER A 178 7.30 -10.60 2.76
N ASP A 179 7.71 -11.77 2.29
CA ASP A 179 6.84 -12.88 1.90
C ASP A 179 5.75 -12.44 0.91
N SER A 180 6.10 -11.57 -0.04
CA SER A 180 5.15 -10.83 -0.87
C SER A 180 5.51 -10.91 -2.36
N LEU A 181 4.52 -10.64 -3.21
CA LEU A 181 4.64 -10.66 -4.66
C LEU A 181 4.41 -9.25 -5.25
N LEU A 182 5.38 -8.76 -6.00
CA LEU A 182 5.33 -7.47 -6.72
C LEU A 182 5.43 -7.76 -8.22
N THR A 183 4.29 -7.85 -8.90
CA THR A 183 4.28 -8.45 -10.26
C THR A 183 3.46 -7.73 -11.32
N GLY A 184 3.91 -7.79 -12.57
CA GLY A 184 3.13 -7.27 -13.70
C GLY A 184 2.90 -5.76 -13.65
N ASN A 185 3.65 -5.02 -12.84
CA ASN A 185 3.44 -3.58 -12.70
C ASN A 185 4.07 -2.83 -13.89
N GLY A 186 3.45 -1.73 -14.30
CA GLY A 186 3.82 -0.95 -15.48
C GLY A 186 5.12 -0.14 -15.32
N SER A 187 5.75 -0.17 -14.15
CA SER A 187 7.13 0.31 -13.96
C SER A 187 7.93 -0.75 -13.20
N SER A 188 8.53 -0.42 -12.05
CA SER A 188 9.25 -1.39 -11.22
C SER A 188 8.36 -2.08 -10.17
N GLY A 189 8.79 -3.23 -9.65
CA GLY A 189 8.08 -3.87 -8.52
C GLY A 189 8.14 -3.01 -7.25
N ALA A 190 9.33 -2.58 -6.86
CA ALA A 190 9.57 -1.63 -5.76
C ALA A 190 10.49 -0.49 -6.20
N ALA A 191 10.18 0.74 -5.78
CA ALA A 191 11.00 1.90 -6.10
C ALA A 191 11.15 2.86 -4.91
N ALA A 192 12.40 3.14 -4.53
CA ALA A 192 12.75 4.20 -3.59
C ALA A 192 13.23 5.45 -4.35
N SER A 193 12.84 6.64 -3.89
CA SER A 193 13.23 7.91 -4.50
C SER A 193 13.60 8.93 -3.45
N SER A 194 14.75 9.57 -3.65
CA SER A 194 15.28 10.62 -2.79
C SER A 194 15.62 11.84 -3.64
N THR A 195 15.01 12.98 -3.32
CA THR A 195 15.32 14.30 -3.90
C THR A 195 15.81 15.27 -2.84
N GLY A 196 15.26 15.18 -1.62
CA GLY A 196 15.66 16.01 -0.47
C GLY A 196 15.92 15.25 0.83
N ALA A 197 15.38 14.04 1.00
CA ALA A 197 15.57 13.21 2.19
C ALA A 197 15.72 11.73 1.84
N ALA A 198 16.35 10.96 2.73
CA ALA A 198 16.58 9.54 2.47
C ALA A 198 15.26 8.76 2.30
N SER A 199 15.29 7.75 1.44
CA SER A 199 14.16 6.83 1.21
C SER A 199 14.68 5.40 1.13
N THR A 200 14.20 4.50 1.97
CA THR A 200 14.77 3.15 2.10
C THR A 200 13.74 2.05 1.97
N ILE A 201 14.06 0.98 1.23
CA ILE A 201 13.22 -0.22 1.13
C ILE A 201 14.07 -1.42 1.53
N MET A 202 13.52 -2.30 2.35
CA MET A 202 14.06 -3.64 2.63
C MET A 202 13.12 -4.69 2.04
N LEU A 203 13.67 -5.56 1.20
CA LEU A 203 12.98 -6.71 0.62
C LEU A 203 13.56 -8.00 1.21
N ASP A 204 12.70 -8.86 1.75
CA ASP A 204 13.10 -10.18 2.26
C ASP A 204 12.08 -11.26 1.86
N ARG A 205 12.52 -12.32 1.17
CA ARG A 205 11.60 -13.34 0.61
C ARG A 205 10.51 -12.74 -0.28
N VAL A 206 10.91 -11.79 -1.12
CA VAL A 206 10.01 -11.14 -2.10
C VAL A 206 10.23 -11.75 -3.48
N VAL A 207 9.16 -11.84 -4.27
CA VAL A 207 9.25 -12.07 -5.71
C VAL A 207 8.86 -10.78 -6.42
N SER A 208 9.81 -10.18 -7.13
CA SER A 208 9.57 -9.02 -8.00
C SER A 208 9.73 -9.44 -9.46
N SER A 209 8.62 -9.63 -10.16
CA SER A 209 8.66 -10.27 -11.48
C SER A 209 7.66 -9.77 -12.50
N GLY A 210 8.02 -9.83 -13.79
CA GLY A 210 7.11 -9.40 -14.85
C GLY A 210 6.82 -7.91 -14.85
N ASN A 211 7.61 -7.09 -14.14
CA ASN A 211 7.42 -5.65 -14.12
C ASN A 211 8.06 -5.03 -15.37
N ARG A 212 7.41 -4.04 -15.99
CA ARG A 212 7.83 -3.48 -17.28
C ARG A 212 9.25 -2.93 -17.26
N ASP A 213 9.63 -2.30 -16.14
CA ASP A 213 10.93 -1.65 -15.98
C ASP A 213 11.85 -2.53 -15.10
N GLY A 214 12.01 -2.20 -13.80
CA GLY A 214 12.91 -2.93 -12.90
C GLY A 214 12.22 -3.93 -11.98
N GLY A 215 12.93 -4.96 -11.54
CA GLY A 215 12.56 -5.67 -10.31
C GLY A 215 12.59 -4.70 -9.13
N VAL A 216 13.66 -3.89 -9.06
CA VAL A 216 13.80 -2.79 -8.11
C VAL A 216 14.35 -1.53 -8.78
N LEU A 217 14.04 -0.36 -8.20
CA LEU A 217 14.57 0.94 -8.58
C LEU A 217 15.00 1.75 -7.35
N ALA A 218 16.23 2.28 -7.38
CA ALA A 218 16.71 3.31 -6.45
C ALA A 218 17.05 4.57 -7.24
N LYS A 219 16.37 5.68 -6.94
CA LYS A 219 16.55 6.98 -7.61
C LYS A 219 16.98 8.07 -6.63
N GLY A 220 18.13 8.70 -6.87
CA GLY A 220 18.70 9.74 -6.02
C GLY A 220 19.66 9.19 -4.96
N SER A 221 20.66 9.97 -4.56
CA SER A 221 21.77 9.53 -3.69
C SER A 221 21.34 9.05 -2.30
N GLY A 222 20.20 9.53 -1.78
CA GLY A 222 19.60 9.07 -0.53
C GLY A 222 18.64 7.89 -0.67
N ALA A 223 18.43 7.35 -1.88
CA ALA A 223 17.56 6.20 -2.10
C ALA A 223 18.35 4.88 -1.99
N ILE A 224 17.91 4.01 -1.08
CA ILE A 224 18.58 2.73 -0.83
C ILE A 224 17.56 1.59 -0.89
N VAL A 225 17.83 0.56 -1.66
CA VAL A 225 17.05 -0.69 -1.64
C VAL A 225 17.94 -1.82 -1.16
N TRP A 226 17.54 -2.43 -0.05
CA TRP A 226 18.15 -3.60 0.57
C TRP A 226 17.40 -4.86 0.14
N LEU A 227 18.15 -5.94 -0.15
CA LEU A 227 17.57 -7.19 -0.61
C LEU A 227 18.22 -8.39 0.09
N ALA A 228 17.38 -9.27 0.63
CA ALA A 228 17.73 -10.61 1.08
C ALA A 228 16.73 -11.64 0.53
N ASN A 229 17.17 -12.86 0.23
CA ASN A 229 16.31 -13.98 -0.17
C ASN A 229 15.28 -13.65 -1.28
N THR A 230 15.57 -12.67 -2.13
CA THR A 230 14.59 -12.09 -3.06
C THR A 230 14.86 -12.58 -4.48
N LEU A 231 13.78 -12.83 -5.23
CA LEU A 231 13.82 -13.18 -6.65
C LEU A 231 13.46 -11.95 -7.49
N LEU A 232 14.38 -11.51 -8.35
CA LEU A 232 14.15 -10.49 -9.38
C LEU A 232 14.22 -11.18 -10.75
N SER A 233 13.09 -11.39 -11.41
CA SER A 233 13.05 -12.15 -12.67
C SER A 233 11.99 -11.67 -13.65
N SER A 234 12.18 -11.92 -14.95
CA SER A 234 11.21 -11.57 -16.00
C SER A 234 10.83 -10.08 -16.03
N ASN A 235 11.67 -9.19 -15.48
CA ASN A 235 11.51 -7.74 -15.65
C ASN A 235 12.36 -7.28 -16.83
N ALA A 236 12.28 -6.01 -17.25
CA ALA A 236 13.28 -5.49 -18.18
C ALA A 236 14.68 -5.47 -17.54
N TYR A 237 14.77 -4.98 -16.30
CA TYR A 237 15.99 -5.02 -15.50
C TYR A 237 15.75 -5.73 -14.18
N GLY A 238 16.70 -6.55 -13.70
CA GLY A 238 16.65 -7.01 -12.30
C GLY A 238 16.84 -5.82 -11.36
N PHE A 239 18.04 -5.25 -11.40
CA PHE A 239 18.34 -3.93 -10.84
C PHE A 239 18.23 -2.85 -11.92
N PHE A 240 17.23 -1.97 -11.84
CA PHE A 240 17.11 -0.87 -12.80
C PHE A 240 18.35 0.04 -12.69
N PRO A 241 18.94 0.55 -13.78
CA PRO A 241 20.11 1.42 -13.72
C PRO A 241 19.91 2.58 -12.74
N PRO A 242 20.78 2.77 -11.73
CA PRO A 242 20.60 3.83 -10.74
C PRO A 242 20.49 5.20 -11.39
N ALA A 243 19.34 5.86 -11.20
CA ALA A 243 19.15 7.23 -11.66
C ALA A 243 19.55 8.20 -10.55
N GLY A 244 20.54 9.07 -10.76
CA GLY A 244 20.93 10.07 -9.76
C GLY A 244 21.61 9.53 -8.50
N GLY A 245 22.30 8.38 -8.58
CA GLY A 245 23.17 7.88 -7.50
C GLY A 245 22.50 6.96 -6.46
N GLY A 246 21.33 6.40 -6.75
CA GLY A 246 20.69 5.42 -5.86
C GLY A 246 21.55 4.17 -5.62
N THR A 247 21.35 3.51 -4.48
CA THR A 247 22.16 2.37 -4.05
C THR A 247 21.32 1.11 -3.89
N TYR A 248 21.82 0.00 -4.43
CA TYR A 248 21.31 -1.34 -4.17
C TYR A 248 22.26 -2.08 -3.22
N VAL A 249 21.75 -2.56 -2.10
CA VAL A 249 22.53 -3.34 -1.13
C VAL A 249 21.98 -4.76 -1.06
N SER A 250 22.82 -5.74 -1.37
CA SER A 250 22.46 -7.16 -1.34
C SER A 250 23.14 -7.86 -0.18
N PHE A 251 22.42 -8.73 0.52
CA PHE A 251 23.01 -9.65 1.50
C PHE A 251 23.64 -10.89 0.85
N GLY A 252 23.83 -10.91 -0.48
CA GLY A 252 24.53 -11.97 -1.22
C GLY A 252 23.71 -13.22 -1.55
N ASN A 253 22.46 -13.31 -1.08
CA ASN A 253 21.59 -14.49 -1.21
C ASN A 253 20.34 -14.25 -2.08
N ASN A 254 20.42 -13.30 -3.02
CA ASN A 254 19.33 -12.98 -3.93
C ASN A 254 19.46 -13.75 -5.25
N ARG A 255 18.34 -14.02 -5.92
CA ARG A 255 18.30 -14.62 -7.26
C ARG A 255 17.88 -13.55 -8.26
N VAL A 256 18.76 -13.23 -9.20
CA VAL A 256 18.51 -12.20 -10.21
C VAL A 256 18.79 -12.85 -11.56
N ILE A 257 17.72 -13.19 -12.27
CA ILE A 257 17.82 -14.06 -13.45
C ILE A 257 16.65 -13.84 -14.41
N GLY A 258 16.93 -13.94 -15.71
CA GLY A 258 15.89 -13.96 -16.74
C GLY A 258 15.22 -12.60 -16.92
N ASN A 259 15.92 -11.51 -16.66
CA ASN A 259 15.46 -10.16 -17.00
C ASN A 259 15.85 -9.84 -18.45
N THR A 260 14.97 -9.17 -19.19
CA THR A 260 15.03 -9.14 -20.67
C THR A 260 16.08 -8.18 -21.23
N ILE A 261 16.48 -7.15 -20.48
CA ILE A 261 17.55 -6.22 -20.85
C ILE A 261 18.82 -6.51 -20.04
N SER A 262 18.73 -6.59 -18.72
CA SER A 262 19.88 -6.95 -17.88
C SER A 262 19.43 -7.43 -16.50
N ASP A 263 20.04 -8.49 -15.99
CA ASP A 263 19.90 -8.87 -14.59
C ASP A 263 20.46 -7.78 -13.66
N GLY A 264 21.57 -7.16 -14.07
CA GLY A 264 22.27 -6.14 -13.29
C GLY A 264 22.97 -6.73 -12.05
N VAL A 265 23.65 -5.85 -11.31
CA VAL A 265 24.34 -6.20 -10.06
C VAL A 265 24.00 -5.18 -8.99
N PRO A 266 23.97 -5.58 -7.70
CA PRO A 266 23.81 -4.62 -6.63
C PRO A 266 25.04 -3.69 -6.55
N THR A 267 24.85 -2.47 -6.07
CA THR A 267 25.93 -1.50 -5.83
C THR A 267 26.89 -2.01 -4.77
N GLN A 268 26.37 -2.71 -3.77
CA GLN A 268 27.13 -3.26 -2.65
C GLN A 268 26.63 -4.65 -2.28
N VAL A 269 27.54 -5.51 -1.86
CA VAL A 269 27.24 -6.80 -1.25
C VAL A 269 27.80 -6.80 0.16
N VAL A 270 26.96 -7.12 1.14
CA VAL A 270 27.32 -7.15 2.58
C VAL A 270 27.21 -8.56 3.13
N SER A 271 28.06 -8.89 4.10
CA SER A 271 28.05 -10.18 4.81
C SER A 271 26.76 -10.37 5.61
N GLN A 272 26.25 -11.60 5.61
CA GLN A 272 25.31 -12.05 6.63
C GLN A 272 26.15 -12.42 7.86
N LEU A 273 25.85 -11.82 9.02
CA LEU A 273 26.45 -12.22 10.30
C LEU A 273 25.68 -13.40 10.89
#